data_AF-A0A0V0GY84-F1
#
_entry.id   AF-A0A0V0GY84-F1
#
_cell.length_a   1.000
_cell.length_b   1.000
_cell.length_c   1.000
_cell.angle_alpha   90.00
_cell.angle_beta   90.00
_cell.angle_gamma   90.00
#
_symmetry.space_group_name_H-M   'P 1'
#
loop_
_entity.id
_entity.type
_entity.pdbx_description
1 polymer ?
#
loop_
_entity_poly.entity_id
_entity_poly.type
_entity_poly.pdbx_seq_one_letter_code
_entity_poly.pdbx_strand_id
1 'polypeptide(L)' 'MIEYAVYWIKMEDSKRSIDWSQKIYTYLGKYVSKSPRAAYFNYRDLDLGMNNKGNTSYEQAKIWGEKYFKNNFDR' A
#
# COMPACT_ATOMS: atom_id res chain seq x y z
N MET A 1 6.20 -10.55 8.82
CA MET A 1 5.25 -9.46 8.44
C MET A 1 5.41 -8.37 9.49
N ILE A 2 5.50 -7.10 9.08
CA ILE A 2 5.55 -5.96 9.99
C ILE A 2 4.42 -5.03 9.57
N GLU A 3 3.55 -4.66 10.51
CA GLU A 3 2.47 -3.69 10.33
C GLU A 3 2.87 -2.37 11.01
N TYR A 4 2.60 -1.24 10.35
CA TYR A 4 2.78 0.10 10.90
C TYR A 4 1.40 0.76 11.03
N ALA A 5 0.78 0.62 12.19
CA ALA A 5 -0.53 1.20 12.48
C ALA A 5 -0.39 2.48 13.31
N VAL A 6 -1.14 3.51 12.94
CA VAL A 6 -1.21 4.80 13.66
C VAL A 6 -2.66 5.02 14.03
N TYR A 7 -2.93 5.19 15.33
CA TYR A 7 -4.27 5.43 15.84
C TYR A 7 -4.39 6.86 16.34
N TRP A 8 -5.52 7.49 16.05
CA TRP A 8 -5.85 8.83 16.52
C TRP A 8 -7.30 8.88 16.96
N ILE A 9 -7.59 9.76 17.92
CA ILE A 9 -8.95 9.90 18.48
C ILE A 9 -9.71 11.02 17.78
N LYS A 10 -9.03 12.14 17.48
CA LYS A 10 -9.67 13.32 16.91
C LYS A 10 -9.46 13.40 15.41
N MET A 11 -10.50 13.80 14.65
CA MET A 11 -10.39 13.97 13.20
C MET A 11 -9.35 15.02 12.79
N GLU A 12 -9.10 16.05 13.62
CA GLU A 12 -8.08 17.08 13.36
C GLU A 12 -6.66 16.51 13.26
N ASP A 13 -6.38 15.38 13.93
CA ASP A 13 -5.08 14.72 13.92
C ASP A 13 -4.91 13.73 12.74
N SER A 14 -5.96 13.48 11.96
CA SER A 14 -5.97 12.45 10.91
C SER A 14 -4.88 12.68 9.86
N LYS A 15 -4.80 13.92 9.32
CA LYS A 15 -3.80 14.29 8.31
C LYS A 15 -2.38 14.03 8.79
N ARG A 16 -2.05 14.50 10.01
CA ARG A 16 -0.72 14.30 10.61
C ARG A 16 -0.41 12.81 10.83
N SER A 17 -1.42 12.04 11.21
CA SER A 17 -1.27 10.61 11.49
C SER A 17 -1.02 9.79 10.21
N ILE A 18 -1.76 10.11 9.14
CA ILE A 18 -1.54 9.54 7.79
C ILE A 18 -0.15 9.91 7.28
N ASP A 19 0.24 11.19 7.36
CA ASP A 19 1.57 11.66 6.96
C ASP A 19 2.70 10.91 7.71
N TRP A 20 2.49 10.61 8.99
CA TRP A 20 3.47 9.87 9.80
C TRP A 20 3.57 8.40 9.37
N SER A 21 2.45 7.74 9.11
CA SER A 21 2.40 6.38 8.56
C SER A 21 3.17 6.28 7.23
N GLN A 22 2.93 7.23 6.31
CA GLN A 22 3.60 7.30 5.01
C GLN A 22 5.12 7.54 5.13
N LYS A 23 5.55 8.34 6.12
CA LYS A 23 6.98 8.55 6.42
C LYS A 23 7.65 7.28 6.91
N ILE A 24 7.00 6.52 7.80
CA ILE A 24 7.52 5.22 8.26
C ILE A 24 7.60 4.23 7.10
N TYR A 25 6.55 4.14 6.29
CA TYR A 25 6.54 3.29 5.11
C TYR A 25 7.71 3.61 4.18
N THR A 26 7.94 4.90 3.89
CA THR A 26 9.06 5.36 3.06
C THR A 26 10.41 5.00 3.68
N TYR A 27 10.61 5.32 4.96
CA TYR A 27 11.88 5.07 5.67
C TYR A 27 12.26 3.59 5.68
N LEU A 28 11.29 2.69 5.91
CA LEU A 28 11.51 1.26 5.93
C LEU A 28 11.70 0.64 4.55
N GLY A 29 11.39 1.37 3.47
CA GLY A 29 11.47 0.87 2.08
C GLY A 29 12.83 0.28 1.71
N LYS A 30 13.93 0.76 2.31
CA LYS A 30 15.27 0.20 2.07
C LYS A 30 15.53 -1.13 2.77
N TYR A 31 14.77 -1.50 3.79
CA TYR A 31 15.00 -2.66 4.65
C TYR A 31 14.03 -3.82 4.44
N VAL A 32 12.89 -3.57 3.77
CA VAL A 32 11.88 -4.60 3.50
C VAL A 32 12.05 -5.19 2.10
N SER A 33 11.19 -6.16 1.73
CA SER A 33 11.16 -6.77 0.39
C SER A 33 11.12 -5.73 -0.73
N LYS A 34 11.76 -6.04 -1.86
CA LYS A 34 11.83 -5.19 -3.05
C LYS A 34 11.55 -6.04 -4.29
N SER A 35 11.04 -5.40 -5.34
CA SER A 35 10.80 -5.99 -6.67
C SER A 35 9.92 -7.25 -6.69
N PRO A 36 8.64 -7.19 -6.25
CA PRO A 36 7.92 -6.02 -5.74
C PRO A 36 8.06 -5.88 -4.22
N ARG A 37 7.81 -4.67 -3.70
CA ARG A 37 7.60 -4.48 -2.27
C ARG A 37 6.27 -5.14 -1.89
N ALA A 38 6.34 -6.30 -1.24
CA ALA A 38 5.19 -7.11 -0.92
C ALA A 38 4.27 -6.40 0.09
N ALA A 39 2.97 -6.56 -0.12
CA ALA A 39 1.89 -6.08 0.74
C ALA A 39 0.92 -7.24 1.02
N TYR A 40 0.13 -7.11 2.08
CA TYR A 40 -0.85 -8.14 2.44
C TYR A 40 -2.26 -7.62 2.21
N PHE A 41 -3.04 -8.34 1.40
CA PHE A 41 -4.34 -7.87 0.89
C PHE A 41 -5.35 -7.50 2.00
N ASN A 42 -5.31 -8.18 3.15
CA ASN A 42 -6.23 -7.89 4.25
C ASN A 42 -5.94 -6.57 4.96
N TYR A 43 -4.77 -5.96 4.74
CA TYR A 43 -4.49 -4.56 5.08
C TYR A 43 -4.48 -3.74 3.79
N ARG A 44 -5.67 -3.36 3.33
CA ARG A 44 -5.85 -2.63 2.07
C ARG A 44 -5.23 -1.24 2.16
N ASP A 45 -4.24 -1.02 1.31
CA ASP A 45 -3.54 0.25 1.17
C ASP A 45 -3.82 0.83 -0.24
N LEU A 46 -4.52 1.97 -0.29
CA LEU A 46 -4.85 2.68 -1.52
C LEU A 46 -3.67 3.50 -2.06
N ASP A 47 -2.65 3.77 -1.23
CA ASP A 47 -1.43 4.47 -1.65
C ASP A 47 -0.55 3.59 -2.56
N LEU A 48 -0.79 2.26 -2.59
CA LEU A 48 -0.13 1.35 -3.51
C LEU A 48 -0.63 1.48 -4.96
N GLY A 49 -1.83 2.04 -5.14
CA GLY A 49 -2.51 2.18 -6.42
C GLY A 49 -3.99 1.90 -6.33
N MET A 50 -4.76 2.47 -7.27
CA MET A 50 -6.20 2.29 -7.36
C MET A 50 -6.63 2.13 -8.82
N ASN A 51 -7.82 1.55 -8.98
CA ASN A 51 -8.52 1.51 -10.27
C ASN A 51 -9.10 2.89 -10.60
N ASN A 52 -9.19 3.19 -11.90
CA ASN A 52 -9.89 4.38 -12.38
C ASN A 52 -11.39 4.24 -12.14
N LYS A 53 -12.09 5.37 -12.08
CA LYS A 53 -13.55 5.39 -12.18
C LYS A 53 -13.95 4.98 -13.59
N GLY A 54 -14.35 3.71 -13.76
CA GLY A 54 -14.67 3.12 -15.07
C GLY A 54 -13.63 2.07 -15.45
N ASN A 55 -12.98 2.24 -16.60
CA ASN A 55 -12.07 1.23 -17.12
C ASN A 55 -10.65 1.37 -16.55
N THR A 56 -10.08 0.28 -16.07
CA THR A 56 -8.69 0.20 -15.59
C THR A 56 -7.94 -0.79 -16.45
N SER A 57 -6.78 -0.40 -16.96
CA SER A 57 -5.95 -1.32 -17.73
C SER A 57 -5.32 -2.38 -16.83
N TYR A 58 -5.00 -3.53 -17.42
CA TYR A 58 -4.28 -4.59 -16.72
C TYR A 58 -2.92 -4.09 -16.19
N GLU A 59 -2.21 -3.28 -16.96
CA GLU A 59 -0.91 -2.70 -16.61
C GLU A 59 -1.01 -1.78 -15.38
N GLN A 60 -2.09 -1.00 -15.26
CA GLN A 60 -2.34 -0.18 -14.08
C GLN A 60 -2.65 -1.05 -12.86
N ALA A 61 -3.50 -2.06 -13.03
CA ALA A 61 -3.84 -2.98 -11.94
C ALA A 61 -2.62 -3.80 -11.45
N LYS A 62 -1.72 -4.15 -12.37
CA LYS A 62 -0.49 -4.91 -12.09
C LYS A 62 0.42 -4.23 -11.07
N ILE A 63 0.50 -2.90 -11.08
CA ILE A 63 1.35 -2.11 -10.18
C ILE A 63 1.07 -2.43 -8.70
N TRP A 64 -0.19 -2.49 -8.30
CA TRP A 64 -0.59 -2.84 -6.94
C TRP A 64 -0.88 -4.34 -6.78
N GLY A 65 -1.34 -5.00 -7.85
CA GLY A 65 -1.67 -6.42 -7.87
C GLY A 65 -0.48 -7.32 -7.57
N GLU A 66 0.68 -7.07 -8.20
CA GLU A 66 1.90 -7.84 -7.93
C GLU A 66 2.41 -7.66 -6.49
N LYS A 67 2.15 -6.51 -5.86
CA LYS A 67 2.52 -6.30 -4.45
C LYS A 67 1.73 -7.23 -3.53
N TYR A 68 0.44 -7.45 -3.80
CA TYR A 68 -0.41 -8.33 -2.99
C TYR A 68 -0.27 -9.82 -3.36
N PHE A 69 -0.20 -10.13 -4.65
CA PHE A 69 -0.34 -11.50 -5.15
C PHE A 69 0.95 -12.08 -5.74
N LYS A 70 1.98 -11.25 -5.98
CA LYS A 70 3.23 -11.64 -6.64
C LYS A 70 2.92 -12.39 -7.95
N ASN A 71 3.56 -13.54 -8.14
CA ASN A 71 3.39 -14.41 -9.31
C ASN A 71 1.97 -14.97 -9.47
N ASN A 72 1.09 -14.83 -8.45
CA ASN A 72 -0.30 -15.26 -8.55
C ASN A 72 -1.22 -14.19 -9.14
N PHE A 73 -0.72 -12.99 -9.49
CA PHE A 73 -1.57 -11.95 -10.07
C PHE A 73 -2.14 -12.34 -11.45
N ASP A 74 -1.39 -13.13 -12.21
CA ASP A 74 -1.71 -13.46 -13.62
C ASP A 74 -2.48 -14.77 -13.80
N ARG A 75 -2.76 -15.50 -12.70
CA ARG A 75 -3.45 -16.79 -12.72
C ARG A 75 -4.96 -16.63 -12.70
#